data_AF-A0A2W4JLU2-F1
#
_entry.id   AF-A0A2W4JLU2-F1
#
_cell.length_a   1.000
_cell.length_b   1.000
_cell.length_c   1.000
_cell.angle_alpha   90.00
_cell.angle_beta   90.00
_cell.angle_gamma   90.00
#
_symmetry.space_group_name_H-M   'P 1'
#
loop_
_entity.id
_entity.type
_entity.pdbx_description
1 polymer ?
#
loop_
_entity_poly.entity_id
_entity_poly.type
_entity_poly.pdbx_seq_one_letter_code
_entity_poly.pdbx_strand_id
1 'polypeptide(L)'
;MLRLFGHKVADHPFADLKKAREFLSGLIAAEPLTSLEDLTHWLQSVSGENAFKPEHRAQAYLMIDETAQPHLRRALRDYLAATRLPKQQELRIWNVVDAYLQEAAGALVEVAEWFATRNRLSDAQRAVLALLTVRALRTLAARRKGMHLR
;
A
#
# COMPACT_ATOMS: atom_id res chain seq x y z
N MET A 1 6.75 -20.48 -3.07
CA MET A 1 7.33 -21.09 -1.86
C MET A 1 7.77 -19.96 -0.94
N LEU A 2 7.05 -19.73 0.16
CA LEU A 2 7.40 -18.69 1.14
C LEU A 2 8.39 -19.26 2.15
N ARG A 3 9.61 -18.72 2.16
CA ARG A 3 10.56 -18.88 3.26
C ARG A 3 10.19 -17.86 4.33
N LEU A 4 9.62 -18.33 5.41
CA LEU A 4 9.30 -17.55 6.61
C LEU A 4 10.33 -17.88 7.69
N PHE A 5 10.86 -16.82 8.31
CA PHE A 5 11.73 -16.76 9.49
C PHE A 5 13.25 -16.93 9.25
N GLY A 6 13.96 -15.79 9.37
CA GLY A 6 15.42 -15.75 9.51
C GLY A 6 16.18 -14.76 8.63
N HIS A 7 15.51 -13.80 7.97
CA HIS A 7 16.22 -12.84 7.12
C HIS A 7 16.87 -11.74 7.97
N LYS A 8 18.17 -11.53 7.75
CA LYS A 8 18.82 -10.29 8.20
C LYS A 8 18.08 -9.14 7.52
N VAL A 9 17.98 -7.99 8.19
CA VAL A 9 17.38 -6.76 7.60
C VAL A 9 17.90 -6.51 6.19
N ALA A 10 19.17 -6.81 5.92
CA ALA A 10 19.81 -6.68 4.60
C ALA A 10 19.18 -7.53 3.47
N ASP A 11 18.50 -8.62 3.79
CA ASP A 11 17.84 -9.49 2.80
C ASP A 11 16.40 -9.06 2.50
N HIS A 12 15.83 -8.13 3.28
CA HIS A 12 14.46 -7.66 3.04
C HIS A 12 14.41 -6.84 1.73
N PRO A 13 13.45 -7.08 0.81
CA PRO A 13 13.40 -6.37 -0.47
C PRO A 13 13.34 -4.84 -0.36
N PHE A 14 12.74 -4.34 0.71
CA PHE A 14 12.66 -2.91 1.03
C PHE A 14 13.82 -2.37 1.90
N ALA A 15 14.85 -3.17 2.21
CA ALA A 15 16.01 -2.68 2.96
C ALA A 15 16.78 -1.62 2.18
N ASP A 16 16.84 -1.78 0.85
CA ASP A 16 17.36 -0.79 -0.09
C ASP A 16 16.20 -0.24 -0.92
N LEU A 17 15.75 0.97 -0.60
CA LEU A 17 14.63 1.61 -1.28
C LEU A 17 14.89 1.89 -2.76
N LYS A 18 16.14 1.99 -3.19
CA LYS A 18 16.46 2.16 -4.61
C LYS A 18 16.18 0.87 -5.36
N LYS A 19 16.66 -0.26 -4.86
CA LYS A 19 16.38 -1.59 -5.43
C LYS A 19 14.90 -1.94 -5.36
N ALA A 20 14.24 -1.59 -4.25
CA ALA A 20 12.80 -1.79 -4.10
C ALA A 20 12.02 -1.05 -5.21
N ARG A 21 12.42 0.18 -5.55
CA ARG A 21 11.79 0.95 -6.63
C ARG A 21 11.95 0.28 -8.00
N GLU A 22 13.14 -0.22 -8.29
CA GLU A 22 13.42 -0.94 -9.54
C GLU A 22 12.55 -2.21 -9.64
N PHE A 23 12.49 -2.98 -8.55
CA PHE A 23 11.60 -4.15 -8.45
C PHE A 23 10.12 -3.79 -8.67
N LEU A 24 9.61 -2.77 -7.96
CA LEU A 24 8.21 -2.35 -8.06
C LEU A 24 7.84 -1.79 -9.44
N SER A 25 8.81 -1.23 -10.18
CA SER A 25 8.56 -0.74 -11.54
C SER A 25 8.10 -1.85 -12.50
N GLY A 26 8.54 -3.10 -12.26
CA GLY A 26 8.11 -4.26 -13.02
C GLY A 26 6.63 -4.64 -12.81
N LEU A 27 6.02 -4.23 -11.69
CA LEU A 27 4.63 -4.55 -11.38
C LEU A 27 3.64 -3.65 -12.12
N ILE A 28 4.05 -2.45 -12.57
CA ILE A 28 3.13 -1.45 -13.14
C ILE A 28 2.33 -1.98 -14.34
N ALA A 29 2.94 -2.85 -15.15
CA ALA A 29 2.31 -3.44 -16.34
C ALA A 29 1.61 -4.78 -16.08
N ALA A 30 1.69 -5.31 -14.86
CA ALA A 30 1.17 -6.64 -14.52
C ALA A 30 -0.35 -6.65 -14.32
N GLU A 31 -0.89 -7.85 -14.11
CA GLU A 31 -2.32 -8.07 -13.88
C GLU A 31 -2.76 -7.34 -12.58
N PRO A 32 -3.82 -6.51 -12.61
CA PRO A 32 -4.17 -5.64 -11.49
C PRO A 32 -4.43 -6.33 -10.15
N LEU A 33 -5.22 -7.41 -10.12
CA LEU A 33 -5.59 -8.03 -8.85
C LEU A 33 -4.41 -8.73 -8.20
N THR A 34 -3.64 -9.48 -8.99
CA THR A 34 -2.40 -10.13 -8.56
C THR A 34 -1.39 -9.11 -8.05
N SER A 35 -1.25 -7.98 -8.76
CA SER A 35 -0.36 -6.90 -8.32
C SER A 35 -0.80 -6.29 -7.00
N LEU A 36 -2.12 -6.11 -6.78
CA LEU A 36 -2.63 -5.61 -5.50
C LEU A 36 -2.44 -6.61 -4.35
N GLU A 37 -2.58 -7.91 -4.60
CA GLU A 37 -2.27 -8.96 -3.63
C GLU A 37 -0.80 -8.91 -3.21
N ASP A 38 0.12 -8.82 -4.18
CA ASP A 38 1.56 -8.69 -3.92
C ASP A 38 1.88 -7.41 -3.14
N LEU A 39 1.32 -6.27 -3.54
CA LEU A 39 1.53 -5.00 -2.85
C LEU A 39 0.95 -5.01 -1.43
N THR A 40 -0.16 -5.72 -1.19
CA THR A 40 -0.72 -5.95 0.15
C THR A 40 0.25 -6.76 1.00
N HIS A 41 0.82 -7.84 0.44
CA HIS A 41 1.85 -8.63 1.11
C HIS A 41 3.09 -7.78 1.47
N TRP A 42 3.52 -6.87 0.57
CA TRP A 42 4.66 -6.00 0.85
C TRP A 42 4.38 -4.97 1.95
N LEU A 43 3.16 -4.41 2.03
CA LEU A 43 2.77 -3.54 3.15
C LEU A 43 2.90 -4.28 4.49
N GLN A 44 2.36 -5.50 4.55
CA GLN A 44 2.42 -6.35 5.74
C GLN A 44 3.87 -6.73 6.10
N SER A 45 4.69 -7.09 5.10
CA SER A 45 6.10 -7.43 5.29
C SER A 45 6.90 -6.26 5.87
N VAL A 46 6.73 -5.05 5.32
CA VAL A 46 7.41 -3.85 5.82
C VAL A 46 6.92 -3.46 7.21
N SER A 47 5.62 -3.60 7.50
CA SER A 47 5.04 -3.35 8.85
C SER A 47 5.59 -4.32 9.91
N GLY A 48 5.75 -5.60 9.55
CA GLY A 48 6.30 -6.63 10.43
C GLY A 48 7.81 -6.52 10.70
N GLU A 49 8.55 -5.72 9.91
CA GLU A 49 10.00 -5.57 10.06
C GLU A 49 10.35 -4.49 11.11
N ASN A 50 10.53 -4.92 12.35
CA ASN A 50 10.82 -4.03 13.50
C ASN A 50 12.15 -3.28 13.39
N ALA A 51 13.09 -3.73 12.54
CA ALA A 51 14.35 -3.04 12.38
C ALA A 51 14.25 -1.76 11.51
N PHE A 52 13.18 -1.61 10.72
CA PHE A 52 12.98 -0.42 9.91
C PHE A 52 12.54 0.76 10.77
N LYS A 53 13.30 1.87 10.64
CA LYS A 53 12.93 3.14 11.25
C LYS A 53 11.63 3.67 10.62
N PRO A 54 10.79 4.41 11.38
CA PRO A 54 9.52 4.94 10.86
C PRO A 54 9.66 5.80 9.61
N GLU A 55 10.73 6.57 9.45
CA GLU A 55 10.98 7.33 8.23
C GLU A 55 11.25 6.44 7.02
N HIS A 56 11.92 5.30 7.23
CA HIS A 56 12.17 4.30 6.19
C HIS A 56 10.86 3.61 5.80
N ARG A 57 10.06 3.20 6.78
CA ARG A 57 8.70 2.65 6.57
C ARG A 57 7.83 3.62 5.79
N ALA A 58 7.84 4.90 6.15
CA ALA A 58 7.08 5.93 5.43
C ALA A 58 7.45 6.02 3.94
N GLN A 59 8.75 5.98 3.61
CA GLN A 59 9.18 6.00 2.21
C GLN A 59 8.79 4.70 1.47
N ALA A 60 8.92 3.55 2.13
CA ALA A 60 8.48 2.27 1.57
C ALA A 60 6.97 2.25 1.29
N TYR A 61 6.14 2.66 2.26
CA TYR A 61 4.68 2.72 2.12
C TYR A 61 4.25 3.68 1.03
N LEU A 62 4.84 4.88 0.94
CA LEU A 62 4.55 5.82 -0.14
C LEU A 62 4.93 5.25 -1.51
N MET A 63 6.02 4.49 -1.61
CA MET A 63 6.42 3.84 -2.86
C MET A 63 5.44 2.74 -3.27
N ILE A 64 5.04 1.88 -2.31
CA ILE A 64 4.04 0.84 -2.54
C ILE A 64 2.68 1.45 -2.91
N ASP A 65 2.25 2.51 -2.21
CA ASP A 65 1.02 3.24 -2.50
C ASP A 65 1.01 3.85 -3.90
N GLU A 66 2.13 4.44 -4.33
CA GLU A 66 2.25 4.98 -5.67
C GLU A 66 2.15 3.89 -6.75
N THR A 67 2.83 2.75 -6.55
CA THR A 67 2.76 1.61 -7.46
C THR A 67 1.34 1.02 -7.54
N ALA A 68 0.57 1.03 -6.46
CA ALA A 68 -0.78 0.48 -6.44
C ALA A 68 -1.82 1.31 -7.21
N GLN A 69 -1.62 2.63 -7.33
CA GLN A 69 -2.64 3.54 -7.90
C GLN A 69 -3.16 3.12 -9.29
N PRO A 70 -2.33 2.75 -10.29
CA PRO A 70 -2.84 2.27 -11.58
C PRO A 70 -3.67 0.98 -11.46
N HIS A 71 -3.28 0.06 -10.59
CA HIS A 71 -4.00 -1.21 -10.39
C HIS A 71 -5.35 -0.99 -9.70
N LEU A 72 -5.40 -0.14 -8.66
CA LEU A 72 -6.65 0.26 -8.01
C LEU A 72 -7.64 0.89 -8.99
N ARG A 73 -7.17 1.83 -9.81
CA ARG A 73 -8.02 2.47 -10.83
C ARG A 73 -8.58 1.47 -11.83
N ARG A 74 -7.74 0.53 -12.29
CA ARG A 74 -8.14 -0.49 -13.25
C ARG A 74 -9.13 -1.48 -12.64
N ALA A 75 -8.86 -2.00 -11.44
CA ALA A 75 -9.74 -2.92 -10.74
C ALA A 75 -11.13 -2.32 -10.48
N LEU A 76 -11.19 -1.06 -10.01
CA LEU A 76 -12.46 -0.36 -9.77
C LEU A 76 -13.21 -0.04 -11.07
N ARG A 77 -12.49 0.32 -12.14
CA ARG A 77 -13.11 0.51 -13.45
C ARG A 77 -13.70 -0.79 -13.97
N ASP A 78 -12.96 -1.89 -13.88
CA ASP A 78 -13.40 -3.20 -14.37
C ASP A 78 -14.61 -3.70 -13.57
N TYR A 79 -14.72 -3.34 -12.28
CA TYR A 79 -15.92 -3.54 -11.48
C TYR A 79 -17.12 -2.70 -11.97
N LEU A 80 -16.93 -1.39 -12.17
CA LEU A 80 -18.02 -0.47 -12.54
C LEU A 80 -18.48 -0.57 -13.99
N ALA A 81 -17.59 -0.96 -14.92
CA ALA A 81 -17.86 -0.99 -16.35
C ALA A 81 -18.71 -2.19 -16.78
N ALA A 82 -18.84 -3.20 -15.93
CA ALA A 82 -19.52 -4.43 -16.29
C ALA A 82 -21.03 -4.32 -16.01
N THR A 83 -21.84 -4.50 -17.05
CA THR A 83 -23.30 -4.48 -16.95
C THR A 83 -23.84 -5.56 -15.99
N ARG A 84 -23.17 -6.72 -15.90
CA ARG A 84 -23.36 -7.79 -14.91
C ARG A 84 -22.08 -8.62 -14.80
N LEU A 85 -21.34 -8.52 -13.70
CA LEU A 85 -20.26 -9.47 -13.40
C LEU A 85 -20.83 -10.72 -12.74
N PRO A 86 -20.20 -11.89 -12.92
CA PRO A 86 -20.46 -13.01 -12.04
C PRO A 86 -20.15 -12.63 -10.59
N LYS A 87 -21.05 -12.95 -9.65
CA LYS A 87 -20.91 -12.63 -8.22
C LYS A 87 -19.56 -13.04 -7.63
N GLN A 88 -18.99 -14.17 -8.07
CA GLN A 88 -17.67 -14.61 -7.63
C GLN A 88 -16.56 -13.64 -8.03
N GLN A 89 -16.64 -13.04 -9.22
CA GLN A 89 -15.66 -12.09 -9.71
C GLN A 89 -15.79 -10.73 -9.03
N GLU A 90 -17.02 -10.27 -8.77
CA GLU A 90 -17.27 -9.09 -7.95
C GLU A 90 -16.65 -9.24 -6.56
N LEU A 91 -16.91 -10.37 -5.90
CA LEU A 91 -16.35 -10.67 -4.58
C LEU A 91 -14.82 -10.73 -4.62
N ARG A 92 -14.22 -11.31 -5.66
CA ARG A 92 -12.77 -11.36 -5.81
C ARG A 92 -12.17 -9.95 -5.93
N ILE A 93 -12.71 -9.11 -6.81
CA ILE A 93 -12.24 -7.72 -6.97
C ILE A 93 -12.35 -6.98 -5.64
N TRP A 94 -13.51 -7.06 -4.98
CA TRP A 94 -13.73 -6.35 -3.73
C TRP A 94 -12.85 -6.83 -2.59
N ASN A 95 -12.64 -8.14 -2.44
CA ASN A 95 -11.78 -8.67 -1.39
C ASN A 95 -10.33 -8.20 -1.57
N VAL A 96 -9.82 -8.22 -2.79
CA VAL A 96 -8.45 -7.77 -3.09
C VAL A 96 -8.30 -6.27 -2.86
N VAL A 97 -9.24 -5.47 -3.37
CA VAL A 97 -9.22 -4.00 -3.20
C VAL A 97 -9.38 -3.61 -1.74
N ASP A 98 -10.33 -4.21 -1.00
CA ASP A 98 -10.53 -3.89 0.42
C ASP A 98 -9.33 -4.29 1.27
N ALA A 99 -8.74 -5.46 1.02
CA ALA A 99 -7.54 -5.91 1.73
C ALA A 99 -6.38 -4.91 1.54
N TYR A 100 -6.13 -4.51 0.29
CA TYR A 100 -5.11 -3.51 0.00
C TYR A 100 -5.40 -2.17 0.71
N LEU A 101 -6.63 -1.64 0.58
CA LEU A 101 -6.99 -0.35 1.16
C LEU A 101 -6.92 -0.38 2.70
N GLN A 102 -7.28 -1.49 3.33
CA GLN A 102 -7.16 -1.67 4.77
C GLN A 102 -5.70 -1.59 5.21
N GLU A 103 -4.81 -2.39 4.61
CA GLU A 103 -3.40 -2.43 4.97
C GLU A 103 -2.71 -1.09 4.68
N ALA A 104 -2.98 -0.48 3.53
CA ALA A 104 -2.40 0.80 3.15
C ALA A 104 -2.84 1.92 4.09
N ALA A 105 -4.12 1.96 4.48
CA ALA A 105 -4.61 2.96 5.42
C ALA A 105 -3.94 2.81 6.80
N GLY A 106 -3.85 1.58 7.33
CA GLY A 106 -3.19 1.32 8.60
C GLY A 106 -1.72 1.75 8.58
N ALA A 107 -0.98 1.31 7.56
CA ALA A 107 0.43 1.61 7.39
C ALA A 107 0.71 3.12 7.29
N LEU A 108 -0.07 3.85 6.48
CA LEU A 108 0.10 5.29 6.29
C LEU A 108 -0.28 6.10 7.54
N VAL A 109 -1.33 5.70 8.26
CA VAL A 109 -1.74 6.34 9.52
C VAL A 109 -0.69 6.14 10.60
N GLU A 110 -0.19 4.91 10.77
CA GLU A 110 0.85 4.58 11.77
C GLU A 110 2.05 5.54 11.68
N VAL A 111 2.62 5.69 10.47
CA VAL A 111 3.79 6.56 10.30
C VAL A 111 3.45 8.05 10.35
N ALA A 112 2.23 8.45 9.93
CA ALA A 112 1.79 9.83 10.04
C ALA A 112 1.63 10.26 11.51
N GLU A 113 1.04 9.41 12.35
CA GLU A 113 0.93 9.63 13.80
C GLU A 113 2.32 9.70 14.44
N TRP A 114 3.23 8.82 14.03
CA TRP A 114 4.61 8.86 14.49
C TRP A 114 5.30 10.19 14.19
N PHE A 115 5.12 10.75 12.98
CA PHE A 115 5.64 12.09 12.65
C PHE A 115 4.94 13.19 13.44
N ALA A 116 3.63 13.08 13.65
CA ALA A 116 2.84 14.09 14.37
C ALA A 116 3.22 14.22 15.86
N THR A 117 3.74 13.14 16.48
CA THR A 117 4.21 13.18 17.88
C THR A 117 5.59 13.82 18.05
N ARG A 118 6.26 14.24 16.97
CA ARG A 118 7.61 14.82 17.03
C ARG A 118 7.54 16.31 17.38
N ASN A 119 8.24 16.72 18.43
CA ASN A 119 8.31 18.12 18.87
C ASN A 119 8.88 19.09 17.81
N ARG A 120 9.72 18.60 16.89
CA ARG A 120 10.30 19.40 15.82
C ARG A 120 10.50 18.54 14.57
N LEU A 121 9.88 18.97 13.47
CA LEU A 121 10.06 18.40 12.15
C LEU A 121 10.93 19.33 11.29
N SER A 122 11.71 18.77 10.37
CA SER A 122 12.30 19.53 9.26
C SER A 122 11.23 19.86 8.20
N ASP A 123 11.53 20.75 7.25
CA ASP A 123 10.62 21.03 6.12
C ASP A 123 10.35 19.78 5.29
N ALA A 124 11.37 18.96 5.04
CA ALA A 124 11.23 17.70 4.34
C ALA A 124 10.29 16.74 5.09
N GLN A 125 10.42 16.63 6.41
CA GLN A 125 9.54 15.77 7.21
C GLN A 125 8.10 16.31 7.27
N ARG A 126 7.91 17.63 7.30
CA ARG A 126 6.57 18.24 7.18
C ARG A 126 5.91 17.89 5.84
N ALA A 127 6.67 17.96 4.74
CA ALA A 127 6.17 17.59 3.42
C ALA A 127 5.78 16.10 3.35
N VAL A 128 6.60 15.21 3.95
CA VAL A 128 6.29 13.78 4.05
C VAL A 128 5.02 13.55 4.88
N LEU A 129 4.90 14.19 6.05
CA LEU A 129 3.69 14.10 6.89
C LEU A 129 2.44 14.53 6.10
N ALA A 130 2.48 15.68 5.44
CA ALA A 130 1.35 16.16 4.65
C ALA A 130 0.95 15.16 3.55
N LEU A 131 1.93 14.57 2.85
CA LEU A 131 1.67 13.56 1.82
C LEU A 131 1.07 12.29 2.41
N LEU A 132 1.62 11.78 3.53
CA LEU A 132 1.09 10.60 4.23
C LEU A 132 -0.37 10.82 4.65
N THR A 133 -0.68 11.98 5.25
CA THR A 133 -2.04 12.32 5.67
C THR A 133 -3.01 12.35 4.50
N VAL A 134 -2.65 13.00 3.39
CA VAL A 134 -3.51 13.07 2.20
C VAL A 134 -3.73 11.68 1.59
N ARG A 135 -2.69 10.85 1.50
CA ARG A 135 -2.81 9.48 0.99
C ARG A 135 -3.68 8.62 1.93
N ALA A 136 -3.46 8.68 3.24
CA ALA A 136 -4.28 7.96 4.23
C ALA A 136 -5.76 8.34 4.12
N LEU A 137 -6.08 9.64 4.08
CA LEU A 137 -7.45 10.13 3.93
C LEU A 137 -8.10 9.63 2.64
N ARG A 138 -7.38 9.68 1.52
CA ARG A 138 -7.86 9.19 0.23
C ARG A 138 -8.15 7.69 0.29
N THR A 139 -7.27 6.90 0.89
CA THR A 139 -7.41 5.44 1.02
C THR A 139 -8.60 5.08 1.90
N LEU A 140 -8.73 5.73 3.07
CA LEU A 140 -9.89 5.56 3.97
C LEU A 140 -11.21 5.95 3.28
N ALA A 141 -11.23 7.07 2.55
CA ALA A 141 -12.41 7.50 1.82
C ALA A 141 -12.79 6.53 0.69
N ALA A 142 -11.81 6.00 -0.05
CA ALA A 142 -12.05 4.99 -1.08
C ALA A 142 -12.65 3.72 -0.49
N ARG A 143 -12.11 3.24 0.64
CA ARG A 143 -12.63 2.08 1.36
C ARG A 143 -14.06 2.31 1.85
N ARG A 144 -14.33 3.48 2.45
CA ARG A 144 -15.67 3.86 2.90
C ARG A 144 -16.68 3.86 1.76
N LYS A 145 -16.32 4.43 0.60
CA LYS A 145 -17.16 4.41 -0.60
C LYS A 145 -17.41 2.98 -1.08
N GLY A 146 -16.39 2.13 -1.10
CA GLY A 146 -16.50 0.72 -1.48
C GLY A 146 -17.52 -0.05 -0.64
N MET A 147 -17.58 0.19 0.68
CA MET A 147 -18.59 -0.43 1.55
C MET A 147 -20.04 -0.06 1.21
N HIS A 148 -20.27 1.06 0.50
CA HIS A 148 -21.59 1.48 0.04
C HIS A 148 -21.92 1.00 -1.39
N LEU A 149 -20.90 0.54 -2.13
CA LEU A 149 -21.05 0.05 -3.50
C LEU A 149 -21.19 -1.48 -3.58
N ARG A 150 -20.82 -2.20 -2.51
CA ARG A 150 -20.92 -3.66 -2.39
C ARG A 150 -22.33 -4.14 -2.09
#